data_AF-A0AB72YWB4-F1
#
_entry.id   AF-A0AB72YWB4-F1
#
_cell.length_a   1.000
_cell.length_b   1.000
_cell.length_c   1.000
_cell.angle_alpha   90.00
_cell.angle_beta   90.00
_cell.angle_gamma   90.00
#
_symmetry.space_group_name_H-M   'P 1'
#
loop_
_entity.id
_entity.type
_entity.pdbx_description
1 polymer ?
#
loop_
_entity_poly.entity_id
_entity_poly.type
_entity_poly.pdbx_seq_one_letter_code
_entity_poly.pdbx_strand_id
1 'polypeptide(L)' 'MSPGGTDGGEIHKANIGIPTAVIGVCARYIHSTDSVFDIRDYFAARSLLSEAICNLDNNQIETLQYK' A
#
# COMPACT_ATOMS: atom_id res chain seq x y z
N MET A 1 1.28 9.56 21.11
CA MET A 1 1.22 8.22 20.47
C MET A 1 0.53 8.39 19.13
N SER A 2 1.19 8.11 18.01
CA SER A 2 0.49 7.96 16.73
C SER A 2 -0.07 6.54 16.69
N PRO A 3 -1.40 6.33 16.62
CA PRO A 3 -1.99 4.99 16.64
C PRO A 3 -1.71 4.17 15.36
N GLY A 4 -1.01 4.76 14.39
CA GLY A 4 -0.87 4.19 13.06
C GLY A 4 -2.16 4.36 12.25
N GLY A 5 -2.07 4.18 10.94
CA GLY A 5 -3.19 4.33 10.03
C GLY A 5 -2.73 4.78 8.65
N THR A 6 -3.50 4.40 7.64
CA THR A 6 -3.34 4.82 6.24
C THR A 6 -4.72 4.89 5.61
N ASP A 7 -4.83 5.48 4.42
CA ASP A 7 -6.10 5.60 3.70
C ASP A 7 -6.75 4.24 3.42
N GLY A 8 -5.94 3.16 3.33
CA GLY A 8 -6.43 1.80 3.19
C GLY A 8 -7.38 1.38 4.30
N GLY A 9 -7.25 1.97 5.49
CA GLY A 9 -8.14 1.76 6.63
C GLY A 9 -9.59 2.15 6.33
N GLU A 10 -9.84 3.23 5.59
CA GLU A 10 -11.20 3.62 5.19
C GLU A 10 -11.60 3.02 3.84
N ILE A 11 -10.67 2.91 2.89
CA ILE A 11 -10.94 2.39 1.54
C ILE A 11 -11.48 0.96 1.59
N HIS A 12 -10.89 0.06 2.39
CA HIS A 12 -11.31 -1.34 2.39
C HIS A 12 -12.73 -1.57 2.93
N LYS A 13 -13.27 -0.62 3.70
CA LYS A 13 -14.63 -0.64 4.25
C LYS A 13 -15.68 -0.02 3.33
N ALA A 14 -15.27 0.65 2.26
CA ALA A 14 -16.21 1.32 1.36
C ALA A 14 -17.07 0.31 0.58
N ASN A 15 -18.27 0.72 0.20
CA ASN A 15 -19.23 -0.10 -0.56
C ASN A 15 -19.54 -1.44 0.13
N ILE A 16 -19.39 -2.56 -0.59
CA ILE A 16 -19.53 -3.92 -0.06
C ILE A 16 -18.21 -4.50 0.46
N GLY A 17 -17.17 -3.66 0.55
CA GLY A 17 -15.78 -4.06 0.78
C GLY A 17 -14.95 -3.90 -0.49
N ILE A 18 -13.75 -3.34 -0.34
CA ILE A 18 -12.77 -3.19 -1.43
C ILE A 18 -11.49 -3.92 -1.00
N PRO A 19 -11.09 -5.02 -1.67
CA PRO A 19 -9.78 -5.64 -1.44
C PRO A 19 -8.67 -4.58 -1.58
N THR A 20 -7.97 -4.29 -0.49
CA THR A 20 -7.05 -3.17 -0.41
C THR A 20 -5.74 -3.62 0.22
N ALA A 21 -4.63 -3.23 -0.40
CA ALA A 21 -3.30 -3.34 0.16
C ALA A 21 -2.66 -1.96 0.21
N VAL A 22 -1.77 -1.76 1.19
CA VAL A 22 -1.02 -0.52 1.36
C VAL A 22 0.44 -0.83 1.11
N ILE A 23 1.00 -0.22 0.07
CA ILE A 23 2.42 -0.34 -0.26
C ILE A 23 3.09 0.96 0.15
N GLY A 24 4.05 0.86 1.08
CA GLY A 24 4.77 2.01 1.59
C GLY A 24 6.24 1.69 1.81
N VAL A 25 7.03 2.73 2.05
CA VAL A 25 8.44 2.63 2.42
C VAL A 25 8.60 3.01 3.89
N CYS A 26 9.51 2.33 4.58
CA CYS A 26 9.86 2.67 5.94
C CYS A 26 10.69 3.96 5.96
N ALA A 27 10.37 4.85 6.89
CA ALA A 27 11.15 6.06 7.15
C ALA A 27 11.37 6.22 8.66
N ARG A 28 12.52 6.78 9.03
CA ARG A 28 12.84 7.18 10.41
C ARG A 28 12.40 8.62 10.62
N TYR A 29 11.96 8.91 11.85
CA TYR A 29 11.57 10.26 12.29
C TYR A 29 10.37 10.82 11.52
N ILE A 30 9.46 9.94 11.09
CA ILE A 30 8.16 10.36 10.53
C ILE A 30 7.42 11.24 11.56
N HIS A 31 6.78 12.31 11.08
CA HIS A 31 6.19 13.37 11.90
C HIS A 31 7.18 14.23 12.73
N SER A 32 8.43 14.36 12.27
CA SER A 32 9.40 15.35 12.76
C SER A 32 9.69 16.42 11.68
N THR A 33 10.59 17.37 11.95
CA THR A 33 11.03 18.37 10.95
C THR A 33 11.72 17.71 9.76
N ASP A 34 12.43 16.61 10.01
CA ASP A 34 13.22 15.88 9.04
C ASP A 34 12.92 14.39 9.14
N SER A 35 12.77 13.73 8.00
CA SER A 35 12.61 12.27 7.91
C SER A 35 13.68 11.69 7.00
N VAL A 36 14.13 10.49 7.32
CA VAL A 36 15.18 9.80 6.57
C VAL A 36 14.67 8.44 6.14
N PHE A 37 14.82 8.11 4.86
CA PHE A 37 14.47 6.80 4.31
C PHE A 37 15.57 6.33 3.36
N ASP A 38 15.59 5.03 3.05
CA ASP A 38 16.50 4.47 2.07
C ASP A 38 15.92 4.63 0.66
N ILE A 39 16.65 5.31 -0.23
CA ILE A 39 16.20 5.49 -1.62
C ILE A 39 16.03 4.17 -2.36
N ARG A 40 16.72 3.11 -1.96
CA ARG A 40 16.58 1.77 -2.54
C ARG A 40 15.22 1.17 -2.22
N ASP A 41 14.65 1.45 -1.05
CA ASP A 41 13.31 0.99 -0.66
C ASP A 41 12.25 1.64 -1.56
N TYR A 42 12.42 2.91 -1.93
CA TYR A 42 11.54 3.57 -2.90
C TYR A 42 11.59 2.88 -4.27
N PHE A 43 12.79 2.58 -4.77
CA PHE A 43 12.92 1.89 -6.07
C PHE A 43 12.32 0.48 -6.04
N ALA A 44 12.54 -0.26 -4.94
CA ALA A 44 11.94 -1.58 -4.76
C ALA A 44 10.40 -1.51 -4.68
N ALA A 45 9.85 -0.59 -3.89
CA ALA A 45 8.40 -0.39 -3.76
C ALA A 45 7.76 0.03 -5.10
N ARG A 46 8.42 0.91 -5.86
CA ARG A 46 7.98 1.31 -7.21
C ARG A 46 7.99 0.12 -8.18
N SER A 47 9.04 -0.69 -8.15
CA SER A 47 9.13 -1.89 -8.98
C SER A 47 8.01 -2.88 -8.64
N LEU A 48 7.78 -3.12 -7.34
CA LEU A 48 6.68 -3.97 -6.88
C LEU A 48 5.32 -3.44 -7.34
N LEU A 49 5.06 -2.14 -7.19
CA LEU A 49 3.80 -1.53 -7.60
C LEU A 49 3.58 -1.66 -9.11
N SER A 50 4.63 -1.45 -9.92
CA SER A 50 4.57 -1.61 -11.37
C SER A 50 4.21 -3.05 -11.75
N GLU A 51 4.93 -4.04 -11.22
CA GLU A 51 4.65 -5.45 -11.47
C GLU A 51 3.26 -5.85 -10.99
N ALA A 52 2.84 -5.38 -9.81
CA ALA A 52 1.51 -5.67 -9.27
C ALA A 52 0.41 -5.15 -10.20
N ILE A 53 0.49 -3.90 -10.65
CA ILE A 53 -0.53 -3.32 -11.54
C ILE A 53 -0.52 -3.99 -12.92
N CYS A 54 0.67 -4.25 -13.49
CA CYS A 54 0.78 -4.87 -14.81
C CYS A 54 0.28 -6.32 -14.83
N ASN A 55 0.34 -7.04 -13.71
CA ASN A 55 -0.10 -8.44 -13.60
C ASN A 55 -1.48 -8.59 -12.93
N LEU A 56 -2.14 -7.50 -12.50
CA LEU A 56 -3.47 -7.56 -11.89
C LEU A 56 -4.56 -7.67 -12.97
N ASP A 57 -4.76 -8.88 -13.48
CA ASP A 57 -5.81 -9.19 -14.44
C ASP A 57 -7.15 -9.59 -13.78
N ASN A 58 -8.17 -9.82 -14.60
CA ASN A 58 -9.51 -10.19 -14.12
C ASN A 58 -9.52 -11.50 -13.31
N ASN A 59 -8.67 -12.47 -13.64
CA ASN A 59 -8.62 -13.75 -12.91
C ASN A 59 -7.99 -13.54 -11.52
N GLN A 60 -6.94 -12.72 -11.44
CA GLN A 60 -6.33 -12.33 -10.17
C GLN A 60 -7.32 -11.54 -9.32
N ILE A 61 -8.05 -10.59 -9.91
CA ILE A 61 -9.09 -9.81 -9.21
C ILE A 61 -10.18 -10.75 -8.67
N GLU A 62 -10.71 -11.66 -9.47
CA GLU A 62 -11.73 -12.63 -9.02
C GLU A 62 -11.21 -13.52 -7.89
N THR A 63 -9.94 -13.92 -7.94
CA THR A 63 -9.29 -14.71 -6.89
C THR A 63 -9.13 -13.93 -5.58
N LEU A 64 -8.83 -12.63 -5.67
CA LEU A 64 -8.58 -11.76 -4.51
C LEU A 64 -9.87 -11.17 -3.91
N GLN A 65 -10.96 -11.17 -4.66
CA GLN A 65 -12.26 -10.73 -4.17
C GLN A 65 -12.82 -11.70 -3.13
N TYR A 66 -13.34 -11.13 -2.04
CA TYR A 66 -14.10 -11.89 -1.06
C TYR A 66 -15.49 -12.24 -1.66
N LYS A 67 -15.96 -13.46 -1.43
CA LYS A 67 -17.25 -13.96 -1.93
C LYS A 67 -18.39 -13.73 -0.94
#